data_AF-A0A7Z1R243-F1
#
_entry.id   AF-A0A7Z1R243-F1
#
_cell.length_a   1.000
_cell.length_b   1.000
_cell.length_c   1.000
_cell.angle_alpha   90.00
_cell.angle_beta   90.00
_cell.angle_gamma   90.00
#
_symmetry.space_group_name_H-M   'P 1'
#
loop_
_entity.id
_entity.type
_entity.pdbx_description
1 polymer ?
#
loop_
_entity_poly.entity_id
_entity_poly.type
_entity_poly.pdbx_seq_one_letter_code
_entity_poly.pdbx_strand_id
1 'polypeptide(L)'
;MDAIVALERLTEADRERAGDKACRLARIAASGFEVAPALCVTTTAYRAFVDANHLRDVIRMELARKPFEDMRWEEIWDAGLRIRGRFLRSPLPAVLREVLADAVEERFRGVTVVVRSSAPGEDGRGASFAGLHDSFVNVQGTEEILRHIPMVWASLWSDRGLLYRRELALDVDASSMAVIVQALVRGERSGVAFSRHPSEPDQSAVEAAYGLNQGLVDGTIEPDRWVVDRASGRVLEHRPPPERRSLVAASGSAALIEAAPENGQEPPLDTRELARVLEAARRLETLFESPQDVEWTIAGDCLVILQARPVTAATHAEDGDQRPWYLSLHRSFDSLLQLRRSVEEERLPALDAEARALAGVALESLSDVELGDEIDRRVAAHERWVDIYWSEFIPLAHGIRMFGQVYNDVVRPADPYQFMDLLVDSGLLSVRRNQRLETLAARLRSEPGLAAAVRAGGVEAADHGFTAELQAFLDEFGTMAFGDAQCFAERGRLLRLLLELASRPAPAGRPAGGDRTGLTAAFFDRVNPDERARARELLDLARSSYRLRDDDNLHLGAITAQVLR
;
A
#
# COMPACT_ATOMS: atom_id res chain seq x y z
N MET A 1 -34.28 -6.31 13.53
CA MET A 1 -33.16 -6.86 12.75
C MET A 1 -31.96 -6.89 13.68
N ASP A 2 -31.28 -8.03 13.86
CA ASP A 2 -30.09 -8.15 14.75
C ASP A 2 -28.85 -7.56 14.07
N ALA A 3 -28.96 -6.29 13.64
CA ALA A 3 -27.95 -5.58 12.86
C ALA A 3 -26.84 -5.01 13.75
N ILE A 4 -27.12 -4.86 15.05
CA ILE A 4 -26.29 -4.14 16.00
C ILE A 4 -26.33 -4.85 17.35
N VAL A 5 -25.17 -5.03 17.96
CA VAL A 5 -25.02 -5.56 19.32
C VAL A 5 -24.03 -4.68 20.10
N ALA A 6 -24.41 -4.31 21.32
CA ALA A 6 -23.51 -3.61 22.23
C ALA A 6 -22.39 -4.54 22.70
N LEU A 7 -21.17 -4.02 22.88
CA LEU A 7 -19.99 -4.81 23.23
C LEU A 7 -20.23 -5.69 24.47
N GLU A 8 -20.91 -5.15 25.48
CA GLU A 8 -21.15 -5.80 26.77
C GLU A 8 -22.08 -7.01 26.67
N ARG A 9 -22.81 -7.15 25.55
CA ARG A 9 -23.74 -8.26 25.29
C ARG A 9 -23.13 -9.35 24.42
N LEU A 10 -21.93 -9.13 23.88
CA LEU A 10 -21.25 -10.10 23.03
C LEU A 10 -20.62 -11.20 23.87
N THR A 11 -20.75 -12.42 23.37
CA THR A 11 -20.16 -13.64 23.93
C THR A 11 -19.34 -14.36 22.86
N GLU A 12 -18.63 -15.43 23.24
CA GLU A 12 -17.93 -16.25 22.25
C GLU A 12 -18.88 -16.94 21.25
N ALA A 13 -20.14 -17.16 21.63
CA ALA A 13 -21.16 -17.72 20.73
C ALA A 13 -21.54 -16.77 19.58
N ASP A 14 -21.18 -15.48 19.68
CA ASP A 14 -21.46 -14.47 18.67
C ASP A 14 -20.33 -14.32 17.63
N ARG A 15 -19.29 -15.14 17.69
CA ARG A 15 -18.09 -15.03 16.83
C ARG A 15 -18.42 -14.98 15.34
N GLU A 16 -19.34 -15.81 14.87
CA GLU A 16 -19.78 -15.81 13.45
C GLU A 16 -20.54 -14.53 13.05
N ARG A 17 -21.19 -13.86 14.01
CA ARG A 17 -21.97 -12.63 13.73
C ARG A 17 -21.20 -11.34 14.01
N ALA A 18 -20.23 -11.36 14.90
CA ALA A 18 -19.52 -10.18 15.39
C ALA A 18 -18.02 -10.18 15.05
N GLY A 19 -17.48 -11.31 14.57
CA GLY A 19 -16.06 -11.51 14.31
C GLY A 19 -15.23 -11.67 15.58
N ASP A 20 -13.96 -12.05 15.39
CA ASP A 20 -13.08 -12.42 16.51
C ASP A 20 -12.70 -11.21 17.37
N LYS A 21 -12.38 -10.06 16.75
CA LYS A 21 -11.97 -8.85 17.46
C LYS A 21 -13.04 -8.38 18.43
N ALA A 22 -14.30 -8.32 17.99
CA ALA A 22 -15.40 -7.85 18.82
C ALA A 22 -15.64 -8.76 20.04
N CYS A 23 -15.66 -10.09 19.82
CA CYS A 23 -15.82 -11.06 20.90
C CYS A 23 -14.64 -11.03 21.89
N ARG A 24 -13.40 -10.88 21.40
CA ARG A 24 -12.21 -10.74 22.24
C ARG A 24 -12.28 -9.48 23.11
N LEU A 25 -12.64 -8.34 22.53
CA LEU A 25 -12.81 -7.08 23.27
C LEU A 25 -13.88 -7.18 24.35
N ALA A 26 -15.01 -7.82 24.04
CA ALA A 26 -16.06 -8.07 25.01
C ALA A 26 -15.54 -8.92 26.18
N ARG A 27 -14.77 -9.98 25.89
CA ARG A 27 -14.14 -10.83 26.91
C ARG A 27 -13.11 -10.07 27.75
N ILE A 28 -12.33 -9.17 27.16
CA ILE A 28 -11.38 -8.30 27.86
C ILE A 28 -12.12 -7.39 28.84
N ALA A 29 -13.16 -6.69 28.36
CA ALA A 29 -13.98 -5.81 29.19
C ALA A 29 -14.65 -6.57 30.35
N ALA A 30 -15.23 -7.74 30.06
CA ALA A 30 -15.85 -8.60 31.07
C ALA A 30 -14.85 -9.13 32.13
N SER A 31 -13.56 -9.14 31.82
CA SER A 31 -12.48 -9.57 32.72
C SER A 31 -11.92 -8.44 33.59
N GLY A 32 -12.57 -7.27 33.59
CA GLY A 32 -12.22 -6.12 34.43
C GLY A 32 -11.06 -5.27 33.91
N PHE A 33 -10.77 -5.33 32.61
CA PHE A 33 -9.90 -4.36 31.95
C PHE A 33 -10.70 -3.15 31.46
N GLU A 34 -10.09 -1.98 31.49
CA GLU A 34 -10.66 -0.78 30.88
C GLU A 34 -10.63 -0.91 29.36
N VAL A 35 -11.80 -0.83 28.74
CA VAL A 35 -11.99 -0.88 27.28
C VAL A 35 -12.96 0.23 26.91
N ALA A 36 -12.66 0.97 25.86
CA ALA A 36 -13.51 2.06 25.42
C ALA A 36 -14.89 1.55 24.95
N PRO A 37 -15.99 2.28 25.24
CA PRO A 37 -17.33 1.92 24.81
C PRO A 37 -17.37 1.61 23.31
N ALA A 38 -17.96 0.46 22.94
CA ALA A 38 -18.06 0.04 21.56
C ALA A 38 -19.43 -0.52 21.20
N LEU A 39 -19.70 -0.48 19.90
CA LEU A 39 -20.87 -1.01 19.23
C LEU A 39 -20.40 -1.92 18.11
N CYS A 40 -21.02 -3.10 17.96
CA CYS A 40 -20.73 -4.01 16.86
C CYS A 40 -21.88 -4.01 15.86
N VAL A 41 -21.59 -3.61 14.62
CA VAL A 41 -22.44 -3.79 13.45
C VAL A 41 -22.20 -5.19 12.91
N THR A 42 -23.21 -6.05 12.95
CA THR A 42 -23.05 -7.50 12.75
C THR A 42 -22.86 -7.88 11.28
N THR A 43 -22.43 -9.13 11.03
CA THR A 43 -22.40 -9.70 9.68
C THR A 43 -23.80 -9.80 9.05
N THR A 44 -24.87 -9.79 9.86
CA THR A 44 -26.26 -9.69 9.38
C THR A 44 -26.51 -8.35 8.68
N ALA A 45 -26.02 -7.24 9.25
CA ALA A 45 -26.11 -5.92 8.61
C ALA A 45 -25.32 -5.88 7.29
N TYR A 46 -24.13 -6.47 7.26
CA TYR A 46 -23.34 -6.63 6.03
C TYR A 46 -24.12 -7.40 4.95
N ARG A 47 -24.69 -8.56 5.30
CA ARG A 47 -25.46 -9.39 4.35
C ARG A 47 -26.68 -8.63 3.83
N ALA A 48 -27.41 -7.93 4.70
CA ALA A 48 -28.55 -7.10 4.30
C ALA A 48 -28.14 -5.98 3.32
N PHE A 49 -26.99 -5.33 3.56
CA PHE A 49 -26.44 -4.33 2.64
C PHE A 49 -26.04 -4.93 1.29
N VAL A 50 -25.36 -6.07 1.29
CA VAL A 50 -24.91 -6.78 0.08
C VAL A 50 -26.09 -7.24 -0.75
N ASP A 51 -27.09 -7.85 -0.12
CA ASP A 51 -28.27 -8.40 -0.81
C ASP A 51 -29.14 -7.27 -1.39
N ALA A 52 -29.41 -6.21 -0.63
CA ALA A 52 -30.25 -5.10 -1.08
C ALA A 52 -29.65 -4.32 -2.27
N ASN A 53 -28.33 -4.36 -2.43
CA ASN A 53 -27.61 -3.67 -3.50
C ASN A 53 -27.13 -4.61 -4.62
N HIS A 54 -27.54 -5.88 -4.62
CA HIS A 54 -27.12 -6.91 -5.59
C HIS A 54 -25.59 -7.04 -5.70
N LEU A 55 -24.86 -6.77 -4.62
CA LEU A 55 -23.40 -6.77 -4.64
C LEU A 55 -22.83 -8.19 -4.75
N ARG A 56 -23.58 -9.22 -4.30
CA ARG A 56 -23.18 -10.62 -4.43
C ARG A 56 -22.94 -11.01 -5.88
N ASP A 57 -23.80 -10.57 -6.80
CA ASP A 57 -23.67 -10.89 -8.22
C ASP A 57 -22.46 -10.18 -8.84
N VAL A 58 -22.20 -8.94 -8.41
CA VAL A 58 -21.02 -8.18 -8.84
C VAL A 58 -19.73 -8.85 -8.37
N ILE A 59 -19.66 -9.23 -7.10
CA ILE A 59 -18.50 -9.94 -6.53
C ILE A 59 -18.23 -11.22 -7.32
N ARG A 60 -19.26 -12.04 -7.54
CA ARG A 60 -19.13 -13.28 -8.32
C ARG A 60 -18.69 -13.02 -9.74
N MET A 61 -19.28 -12.04 -10.42
CA MET A 61 -18.89 -11.69 -11.80
C MET A 61 -17.42 -11.27 -11.89
N GLU A 62 -16.90 -10.55 -10.90
CA GLU A 62 -15.50 -10.10 -10.86
C GLU A 62 -14.54 -11.24 -10.55
N LEU A 63 -14.88 -12.12 -9.62
CA LEU A 63 -14.02 -13.20 -9.15
C LEU A 63 -14.12 -14.49 -9.98
N ALA A 64 -15.19 -14.68 -10.74
CA ALA A 64 -15.39 -15.87 -11.58
C ALA A 64 -14.95 -15.67 -13.05
N ARG A 65 -14.27 -14.56 -13.37
CA ARG A 65 -13.74 -14.32 -14.74
C ARG A 65 -12.72 -15.38 -15.18
N LYS A 66 -12.04 -15.97 -14.20
CA LYS A 66 -11.01 -17.00 -14.29
C LYS A 66 -11.08 -17.79 -12.97
N PRO A 67 -10.61 -19.06 -12.90
CA PRO A 67 -10.37 -19.69 -11.62
C PRO A 67 -9.56 -18.76 -10.69
N PHE A 68 -10.04 -18.59 -9.46
CA PHE A 68 -9.52 -17.59 -8.52
C PHE A 68 -8.08 -17.88 -8.11
N GLU A 69 -7.76 -19.17 -7.99
CA GLU A 69 -6.42 -19.72 -7.79
C GLU A 69 -5.43 -19.27 -8.87
N ASP A 70 -5.88 -19.10 -10.11
CA ASP A 70 -5.04 -18.77 -11.24
C ASP A 70 -4.92 -17.25 -11.49
N MET A 71 -5.68 -16.42 -10.77
CA MET A 71 -5.63 -14.97 -10.98
C MET A 71 -4.27 -14.40 -10.58
N ARG A 72 -3.70 -13.55 -11.44
CA ARG A 72 -2.50 -12.79 -11.09
C ARG A 72 -2.87 -11.71 -10.08
N TRP A 73 -1.89 -11.23 -9.33
CA TRP A 73 -2.13 -10.23 -8.29
C TRP A 73 -2.72 -8.93 -8.86
N GLU A 74 -2.34 -8.53 -10.08
CA GLU A 74 -2.89 -7.35 -10.76
C GLU A 74 -4.39 -7.53 -11.05
N GLU A 75 -4.78 -8.74 -11.46
CA GLU A 75 -6.17 -9.09 -11.76
C GLU A 75 -7.03 -9.08 -10.49
N ILE A 76 -6.44 -9.54 -9.37
CA ILE A 76 -7.07 -9.49 -8.05
C ILE A 76 -7.22 -8.04 -7.58
N TRP A 77 -6.19 -7.21 -7.76
CA TRP A 77 -6.28 -5.78 -7.44
C TRP A 77 -7.35 -5.06 -8.26
N ASP A 78 -7.40 -5.35 -9.56
CA ASP A 78 -8.40 -4.84 -10.48
C ASP A 78 -9.84 -5.24 -10.05
N ALA A 79 -10.03 -6.51 -9.69
CA ALA A 79 -11.30 -6.99 -9.18
C ALA A 79 -11.68 -6.30 -7.87
N GLY A 80 -10.73 -6.21 -6.92
CA GLY A 80 -10.94 -5.55 -5.63
C GLY A 80 -11.29 -4.06 -5.76
N LEU A 81 -10.63 -3.33 -6.67
CA LEU A 81 -10.92 -1.92 -6.93
C LEU A 81 -12.34 -1.72 -7.50
N ARG A 82 -12.77 -2.58 -8.44
CA ARG A 82 -14.13 -2.53 -9.01
C ARG A 82 -15.20 -2.90 -7.98
N ILE A 83 -14.96 -3.92 -7.15
CA ILE A 83 -15.85 -4.30 -6.06
C ILE A 83 -15.96 -3.16 -5.05
N ARG A 84 -14.82 -2.58 -4.60
CA ARG A 84 -14.80 -1.43 -3.68
C ARG A 84 -15.61 -0.27 -4.23
N GLY A 85 -15.37 0.14 -5.48
CA GLY A 85 -16.14 1.22 -6.11
C GLY A 85 -17.65 0.98 -6.10
N ARG A 86 -18.10 -0.28 -6.18
CA ARG A 86 -19.52 -0.66 -6.10
C ARG A 86 -20.07 -0.56 -4.69
N PHE A 87 -19.32 -0.98 -3.66
CA PHE A 87 -19.69 -0.78 -2.26
C PHE A 87 -19.87 0.72 -1.93
N LEU A 88 -18.92 1.57 -2.34
CA LEU A 88 -18.91 2.99 -1.98
C LEU A 88 -20.02 3.81 -2.62
N ARG A 89 -20.56 3.35 -3.76
CA ARG A 89 -21.69 4.00 -4.44
C ARG A 89 -23.05 3.40 -4.07
N SER A 90 -23.06 2.29 -3.32
CA SER A 90 -24.29 1.62 -2.90
C SER A 90 -24.85 2.29 -1.64
N PRO A 91 -26.13 2.72 -1.65
CA PRO A 91 -26.73 3.32 -0.47
C PRO A 91 -26.97 2.27 0.61
N LEU A 92 -26.92 2.71 1.88
CA LEU A 92 -27.46 1.92 2.98
C LEU A 92 -28.99 1.82 2.82
N PRO A 93 -29.59 0.62 2.89
CA PRO A 93 -31.05 0.48 2.91
C PRO A 93 -31.67 1.32 4.00
N ALA A 94 -32.79 2.01 3.73
CA ALA A 94 -33.38 3.00 4.64
C ALA A 94 -33.55 2.48 6.08
N VAL A 95 -34.12 1.28 6.24
CA VAL A 95 -34.31 0.63 7.56
C VAL A 95 -32.97 0.36 8.26
N LEU A 96 -31.96 -0.09 7.53
CA LEU A 96 -30.63 -0.35 8.10
C LEU A 96 -29.96 0.97 8.50
N ARG A 97 -30.08 2.00 7.66
CA ARG A 97 -29.56 3.35 7.94
C ARG A 97 -30.18 3.93 9.22
N GLU A 98 -31.50 3.88 9.36
CA GLU A 98 -32.20 4.38 10.55
C GLU A 98 -31.72 3.68 11.82
N VAL A 99 -31.69 2.34 11.81
CA VAL A 99 -31.23 1.54 12.96
C VAL A 99 -29.78 1.85 13.34
N LEU A 100 -28.90 2.04 12.35
CA LEU A 100 -27.50 2.41 12.59
C LEU A 100 -27.37 3.85 13.11
N ALA A 101 -28.10 4.79 12.52
CA ALA A 101 -28.06 6.19 12.92
C ALA A 101 -28.53 6.38 14.36
N ASP A 102 -29.65 5.77 14.74
CA ASP A 102 -30.20 5.86 16.10
C ASP A 102 -29.22 5.31 17.13
N ALA A 103 -28.65 4.12 16.87
CA ALA A 103 -27.70 3.48 17.79
C ALA A 103 -26.37 4.25 17.91
N VAL A 104 -25.88 4.81 16.80
CA VAL A 104 -24.66 5.63 16.80
C VAL A 104 -24.91 6.94 17.52
N GLU A 105 -26.04 7.61 17.27
CA GLU A 105 -26.39 8.87 17.89
C GLU A 105 -26.61 8.71 19.41
N GLU A 106 -27.28 7.64 19.84
CA GLU A 106 -27.50 7.32 21.26
C GLU A 106 -26.18 7.12 22.01
N ARG A 107 -25.22 6.41 21.40
CA ARG A 107 -23.97 5.99 22.06
C ARG A 107 -22.83 7.00 21.91
N PHE A 108 -22.77 7.70 20.77
CA PHE A 108 -21.59 8.44 20.33
C PHE A 108 -21.87 9.90 19.93
N ARG A 109 -23.01 10.48 20.33
CA ARG A 109 -23.26 11.92 20.15
C ARG A 109 -22.11 12.76 20.72
N GLY A 110 -21.45 13.53 19.85
CA GLY A 110 -20.31 14.38 20.22
C GLY A 110 -19.03 13.61 20.58
N VAL A 111 -19.02 12.28 20.40
CA VAL A 111 -17.88 11.41 20.68
C VAL A 111 -17.17 11.09 19.37
N THR A 112 -15.85 11.25 19.38
CA THR A 112 -14.99 10.78 18.30
C THR A 112 -14.85 9.26 18.39
N VAL A 113 -14.90 8.56 17.25
CA VAL A 113 -14.83 7.10 17.22
C VAL A 113 -13.74 6.57 16.27
N VAL A 114 -13.45 5.28 16.44
CA VAL A 114 -12.71 4.42 15.52
C VAL A 114 -13.71 3.44 14.90
N VAL A 115 -13.69 3.31 13.58
CA VAL A 115 -14.51 2.36 12.81
C VAL A 115 -13.58 1.30 12.23
N ARG A 116 -13.64 0.07 12.75
CA ARG A 116 -12.67 -0.99 12.43
C ARG A 116 -13.32 -2.32 12.06
N SER A 117 -12.61 -3.11 11.27
CA SER A 117 -13.04 -4.46 10.88
C SER A 117 -13.15 -5.40 12.08
N SER A 118 -14.02 -6.40 11.95
CA SER A 118 -14.04 -7.60 12.78
C SER A 118 -14.60 -8.75 11.92
N ALA A 119 -13.74 -9.44 11.18
CA ALA A 119 -14.15 -10.58 10.38
C ALA A 119 -14.11 -11.89 11.19
N PRO A 120 -15.04 -12.84 10.96
CA PRO A 120 -14.90 -14.20 11.46
C PRO A 120 -13.64 -14.85 10.87
N GLY A 121 -12.81 -15.45 11.72
CA GLY A 121 -11.56 -16.11 11.33
C GLY A 121 -10.34 -15.18 11.23
N GLU A 122 -10.49 -13.89 11.55
CA GLU A 122 -9.40 -12.89 11.45
C GLU A 122 -8.29 -13.08 12.51
N ASP A 123 -8.64 -13.54 13.71
CA ASP A 123 -7.70 -13.74 14.84
C ASP A 123 -7.66 -15.19 15.33
N GLY A 124 -7.74 -16.13 14.39
CA GLY A 124 -7.67 -17.57 14.64
C GLY A 124 -6.29 -18.01 15.16
N ARG A 125 -6.24 -19.13 15.90
CA ARG A 125 -5.01 -19.65 16.53
C ARG A 125 -3.86 -19.98 15.54
N GLY A 126 -4.14 -20.09 14.23
CA GLY A 126 -3.15 -20.35 13.18
C GLY A 126 -2.99 -19.24 12.14
N ALA A 127 -3.73 -18.14 12.23
CA ALA A 127 -3.69 -17.07 11.26
C ALA A 127 -4.13 -15.75 11.90
N SER A 128 -3.18 -14.95 12.38
CA SER A 128 -3.41 -13.54 12.71
C SER A 128 -2.58 -12.70 11.74
N PHE A 129 -3.24 -11.93 10.88
CA PHE A 129 -2.56 -11.01 9.97
C PHE A 129 -2.82 -9.59 10.43
N ALA A 130 -1.74 -8.93 10.86
CA ALA A 130 -1.79 -7.51 11.17
C ALA A 130 -2.18 -6.71 9.93
N GLY A 131 -3.08 -5.76 10.13
CA GLY A 131 -3.42 -4.76 9.13
C GLY A 131 -4.33 -5.22 8.00
N LEU A 132 -4.83 -6.47 7.93
CA LEU A 132 -5.54 -7.05 6.77
C LEU A 132 -6.73 -6.24 6.21
N HIS A 133 -7.44 -5.51 7.05
CA HIS A 133 -8.66 -4.77 6.70
C HIS A 133 -8.58 -3.32 7.19
N ASP A 134 -9.39 -2.45 6.59
CA ASP A 134 -9.34 -1.01 6.86
C ASP A 134 -9.83 -0.72 8.28
N SER A 135 -9.18 0.25 8.93
CA SER A 135 -9.62 0.87 10.18
C SER A 135 -9.50 2.38 10.05
N PHE A 136 -10.57 3.11 10.40
CA PHE A 136 -10.64 4.56 10.30
C PHE A 136 -10.66 5.16 11.70
N VAL A 137 -9.67 6.00 12.00
CA VAL A 137 -9.50 6.65 13.30
C VAL A 137 -9.95 8.11 13.21
N ASN A 138 -10.35 8.69 14.35
CA ASN A 138 -10.77 10.09 14.46
C ASN A 138 -12.02 10.44 13.63
N VAL A 139 -12.97 9.49 13.50
CA VAL A 139 -14.24 9.70 12.79
C VAL A 139 -15.22 10.41 13.73
N GLN A 140 -15.88 11.46 13.23
CA GLN A 140 -16.77 12.31 14.04
C GLN A 140 -18.10 12.55 13.35
N GLY A 141 -19.19 12.37 14.10
CA GLY A 141 -20.55 12.61 13.62
C GLY A 141 -21.18 11.38 12.97
N THR A 142 -22.48 11.24 13.17
CA THR A 142 -23.27 10.07 12.77
C THR A 142 -23.13 9.79 11.27
N GLU A 143 -23.31 10.78 10.41
CA GLU A 143 -23.19 10.60 8.95
C GLU A 143 -21.80 10.11 8.51
N GLU A 144 -20.73 10.62 9.12
CA GLU A 144 -19.38 10.15 8.79
C GLU A 144 -19.16 8.71 9.28
N ILE A 145 -19.67 8.33 10.44
CA ILE A 145 -19.59 6.95 10.93
C ILE A 145 -20.31 6.00 9.96
N LEU A 146 -21.54 6.35 9.55
CA LEU A 146 -22.29 5.59 8.55
C LEU A 146 -21.58 5.54 7.18
N ARG A 147 -20.84 6.58 6.81
CA ARG A 147 -20.04 6.64 5.57
C ARG A 147 -18.86 5.67 5.60
N HIS A 148 -18.21 5.48 6.75
CA HIS A 148 -17.05 4.62 6.91
C HIS A 148 -17.40 3.13 7.05
N ILE A 149 -18.61 2.78 7.50
CA ILE A 149 -19.03 1.37 7.62
C ILE A 149 -18.93 0.61 6.27
N PRO A 150 -19.48 1.12 5.14
CA PRO A 150 -19.29 0.48 3.84
C PRO A 150 -17.84 0.48 3.34
N MET A 151 -17.02 1.47 3.73
CA MET A 151 -15.59 1.50 3.39
C MET A 151 -14.85 0.35 4.08
N VAL A 152 -15.15 0.12 5.38
CA VAL A 152 -14.63 -1.04 6.10
C VAL A 152 -15.11 -2.32 5.41
N TRP A 153 -16.40 -2.50 5.15
CA TRP A 153 -16.91 -3.68 4.43
C TRP A 153 -16.24 -3.91 3.07
N ALA A 154 -15.97 -2.85 2.32
CA ALA A 154 -15.28 -2.94 1.04
C ALA A 154 -13.84 -3.45 1.16
N SER A 155 -13.15 -3.18 2.29
CA SER A 155 -11.79 -3.66 2.55
C SER A 155 -11.69 -5.18 2.68
N LEU A 156 -12.82 -5.87 2.91
CA LEU A 156 -12.93 -7.33 2.86
C LEU A 156 -12.48 -7.87 1.49
N TRP A 157 -12.80 -7.09 0.45
CA TRP A 157 -12.59 -7.39 -0.97
C TRP A 157 -11.37 -6.68 -1.55
N SER A 158 -10.52 -6.10 -0.70
CA SER A 158 -9.22 -5.58 -1.12
C SER A 158 -8.36 -6.72 -1.68
N ASP A 159 -7.36 -6.38 -2.48
CA ASP A 159 -6.43 -7.38 -3.01
C ASP A 159 -5.78 -8.20 -1.91
N ARG A 160 -5.36 -7.56 -0.82
CA ARG A 160 -4.82 -8.25 0.35
C ARG A 160 -5.85 -9.18 1.00
N GLY A 161 -7.10 -8.70 1.15
CA GLY A 161 -8.20 -9.50 1.68
C GLY A 161 -8.50 -10.74 0.84
N LEU A 162 -8.39 -10.63 -0.48
CA LEU A 162 -8.58 -11.70 -1.45
C LEU A 162 -7.37 -12.66 -1.50
N LEU A 163 -6.16 -12.13 -1.60
CA LEU A 163 -4.91 -12.91 -1.61
C LEU A 163 -4.78 -13.76 -0.34
N TYR A 164 -5.10 -13.17 0.82
CA TYR A 164 -5.12 -13.88 2.09
C TYR A 164 -6.13 -15.04 2.09
N ARG A 165 -7.33 -14.83 1.55
CA ARG A 165 -8.35 -15.89 1.43
C ARG A 165 -7.89 -17.01 0.52
N ARG A 166 -7.22 -16.66 -0.58
CA ARG A 166 -6.64 -17.64 -1.50
C ARG A 166 -5.60 -18.50 -0.80
N GLU A 167 -4.68 -17.87 -0.08
CA GLU A 167 -3.61 -18.56 0.66
C GLU A 167 -4.15 -19.58 1.66
N LEU A 168 -5.21 -19.21 2.38
CA LEU A 168 -5.85 -20.08 3.38
C LEU A 168 -6.95 -20.98 2.80
N ALA A 169 -7.13 -21.01 1.47
CA ALA A 169 -8.21 -21.73 0.80
C ALA A 169 -9.60 -21.45 1.41
N LEU A 170 -9.83 -20.21 1.84
CA LEU A 170 -11.09 -19.78 2.44
C LEU A 170 -12.16 -19.57 1.37
N ASP A 171 -13.39 -19.92 1.71
CA ASP A 171 -14.54 -19.68 0.84
C ASP A 171 -14.81 -18.17 0.71
N VAL A 172 -14.50 -17.65 -0.48
CA VAL A 172 -14.68 -16.25 -0.82
C VAL A 172 -16.18 -15.92 -0.92
N ASP A 173 -17.04 -16.84 -1.36
CA ASP A 173 -18.49 -16.61 -1.49
C ASP A 173 -19.19 -16.51 -0.12
N ALA A 174 -18.68 -17.20 0.90
CA ALA A 174 -19.19 -17.15 2.27
C ALA A 174 -18.68 -15.96 3.09
N SER A 175 -17.78 -15.15 2.53
CA SER A 175 -17.09 -14.08 3.25
C SER A 175 -18.05 -12.97 3.70
N SER A 176 -18.00 -12.68 4.99
CA SER A 176 -18.76 -11.60 5.62
C SER A 176 -17.95 -10.93 6.74
N MET A 177 -18.28 -9.69 7.08
CA MET A 177 -17.51 -8.93 8.05
C MET A 177 -18.40 -8.06 8.93
N ALA A 178 -18.16 -8.13 10.24
CA ALA A 178 -18.72 -7.20 11.19
C ALA A 178 -17.83 -5.94 11.30
N VAL A 179 -18.38 -4.86 11.83
CA VAL A 179 -17.67 -3.59 12.03
C VAL A 179 -17.83 -3.16 13.48
N ILE A 180 -16.72 -2.81 14.12
CA ILE A 180 -16.71 -2.24 15.46
C ILE A 180 -16.64 -0.73 15.33
N VAL A 181 -17.61 -0.04 15.92
CA VAL A 181 -17.57 1.41 16.14
C VAL A 181 -17.24 1.61 17.62
N GLN A 182 -16.07 2.14 17.93
CA GLN A 182 -15.57 2.29 19.29
C GLN A 182 -15.20 3.73 19.59
N ALA A 183 -15.50 4.22 20.79
CA ALA A 183 -15.03 5.53 21.23
C ALA A 183 -13.50 5.63 21.14
N LEU A 184 -13.00 6.71 20.54
CA LEU A 184 -11.58 7.01 20.47
C LEU A 184 -11.11 7.49 21.84
N VAL A 185 -10.12 6.80 22.40
CA VAL A 185 -9.43 7.26 23.61
C VAL A 185 -8.25 8.12 23.19
N ARG A 186 -8.29 9.40 23.56
CA ARG A 186 -7.19 10.35 23.34
C ARG A 186 -6.11 10.14 24.40
N GLY A 187 -5.29 9.11 24.20
CA GLY A 187 -4.17 8.85 25.09
C GLY A 187 -2.98 9.76 24.83
N GLU A 188 -2.26 10.04 25.91
CA GLU A 188 -1.01 10.81 25.91
C GLU A 188 0.16 9.94 25.48
N ARG A 189 0.07 8.64 25.76
CA ARG A 189 1.09 7.62 25.50
C ARG A 189 0.38 6.36 25.04
N SER A 190 0.84 5.75 23.96
CA SER A 190 0.25 4.53 23.43
C SER A 190 1.32 3.57 22.97
N GLY A 191 0.95 2.30 22.84
CA GLY A 191 1.92 1.30 22.47
C GLY A 191 1.36 -0.07 22.18
N VAL A 192 2.31 -0.95 21.88
CA VAL A 192 2.11 -2.37 21.67
C VAL A 192 2.94 -3.13 22.70
N ALA A 193 2.36 -4.14 23.33
CA ALA A 193 3.04 -5.03 24.27
C ALA A 193 2.91 -6.48 23.81
N PHE A 194 4.05 -7.10 23.53
CA PHE A 194 4.16 -8.53 23.32
C PHE A 194 4.38 -9.19 24.67
N SER A 195 3.40 -9.97 25.12
CA SER A 195 3.54 -10.74 26.36
C SER A 195 4.75 -11.67 26.23
N ARG A 196 4.96 -12.28 25.07
CA ARG A 196 6.16 -13.07 24.71
C ARG A 196 6.79 -12.54 23.42
N HIS A 197 8.10 -12.28 23.44
CA HIS A 197 8.85 -11.85 22.27
C HIS A 197 8.81 -12.96 21.20
N PRO A 198 8.48 -12.63 19.94
CA PRO A 198 8.38 -13.62 18.86
C PRO A 198 9.61 -14.51 18.69
N SER A 199 10.80 -13.92 18.78
CA SER A 199 12.07 -14.63 18.57
C SER A 199 12.70 -15.18 19.85
N GLU A 200 12.28 -14.71 21.03
CA GLU A 200 12.97 -14.96 22.31
C GLU A 200 11.94 -15.29 23.40
N PRO A 201 11.57 -16.57 23.59
CA PRO A 201 10.42 -16.96 24.41
C PRO A 201 10.46 -16.54 25.89
N ASP A 202 11.65 -16.30 26.44
CA ASP A 202 11.85 -15.88 27.84
C ASP A 202 11.76 -14.36 28.04
N GLN A 203 11.52 -13.61 26.96
CA GLN A 203 11.47 -12.15 26.97
C GLN A 203 10.06 -11.63 26.62
N SER A 204 9.73 -10.45 27.12
CA SER A 204 8.61 -9.62 26.69
C SER A 204 9.17 -8.39 25.96
N ALA A 205 8.36 -7.82 25.06
CA ALA A 205 8.70 -6.56 24.42
C ALA A 205 7.58 -5.55 24.57
N VAL A 206 7.96 -4.29 24.78
CA VAL A 206 7.04 -3.16 24.79
C VAL A 206 7.57 -2.12 23.82
N GLU A 207 6.70 -1.64 22.95
CA GLU A 207 6.93 -0.51 22.06
C GLU A 207 5.97 0.59 22.46
N ALA A 208 6.46 1.80 22.69
CA ALA A 208 5.60 2.92 23.03
C ALA A 208 6.05 4.22 22.36
N ALA A 209 5.08 5.07 22.04
CA ALA A 209 5.31 6.45 21.63
C ALA A 209 4.30 7.38 22.31
N TYR A 210 4.57 8.67 22.21
CA TYR A 210 3.62 9.70 22.64
C TYR A 210 2.45 9.82 21.65
N GLY A 211 1.28 10.18 22.16
CA GLY A 211 0.04 10.35 21.38
C GLY A 211 -0.70 9.04 21.10
N LEU A 212 -1.41 9.01 19.98
CA LEU A 212 -2.31 7.93 19.55
C LEU A 212 -1.54 6.71 19.03
N ASN A 213 -2.04 5.51 19.33
CA ASN A 213 -1.43 4.24 18.89
C ASN A 213 -1.30 4.10 17.36
N GLN A 214 -2.14 4.82 16.61
CA GLN A 214 -2.20 4.74 15.15
C GLN A 214 -0.84 5.03 14.49
N GLY A 215 -0.01 5.89 15.09
CA GLY A 215 1.33 6.18 14.56
C GLY A 215 2.28 4.98 14.56
N LEU A 216 2.17 4.09 15.57
CA LEU A 216 2.95 2.84 15.61
C LEU A 216 2.37 1.80 14.65
N VAL A 217 1.03 1.68 14.61
CA VAL A 217 0.34 0.70 13.76
C VAL A 217 0.60 0.97 12.27
N ASP A 218 0.63 2.25 11.87
CA ASP A 218 0.93 2.67 10.50
C ASP A 218 2.45 2.76 10.23
N GLY A 219 3.30 2.59 11.25
CA GLY A 219 4.76 2.70 11.14
C GLY A 219 5.25 4.12 10.80
N THR A 220 4.44 5.14 11.06
CA THR A 220 4.80 6.55 10.82
C THR A 220 5.61 7.14 11.99
N ILE A 221 5.47 6.57 13.18
CA ILE A 221 6.20 6.96 14.40
C ILE A 221 7.11 5.82 14.83
N GLU A 222 8.42 6.09 14.92
CA GLU A 222 9.37 5.15 15.49
C GLU A 222 9.27 5.15 17.03
N PRO A 223 8.99 4.00 17.67
CA PRO A 223 8.74 3.95 19.11
C PRO A 223 10.02 3.77 19.93
N ASP A 224 9.94 4.14 21.22
CA ASP A 224 10.85 3.60 22.22
C ASP A 224 10.56 2.10 22.40
N ARG A 225 11.61 1.27 22.44
CA ARG A 225 11.50 -0.19 22.51
C ARG A 225 12.19 -0.72 23.76
N TRP A 226 11.45 -1.45 24.58
CA TRP A 226 11.97 -2.15 25.76
C TRP A 226 11.92 -3.64 25.56
N VAL A 227 13.00 -4.32 25.96
CA VAL A 227 13.07 -5.78 26.09
C VAL A 227 13.17 -6.09 27.57
N VAL A 228 12.31 -6.99 28.05
CA VAL A 228 12.13 -7.25 29.48
C VAL A 228 12.18 -8.75 29.73
N ASP A 229 12.90 -9.16 30.77
CA ASP A 229 12.93 -10.54 31.23
C ASP A 229 11.57 -10.93 31.83
N ARG A 230 10.92 -11.99 31.30
CA ARG A 230 9.56 -12.38 31.72
C ARG A 230 9.48 -12.84 33.18
N ALA A 231 10.53 -13.48 33.69
CA ALA A 231 10.52 -14.08 35.02
C ALA A 231 10.72 -13.03 36.12
N SER A 232 11.67 -12.12 35.92
CA SER A 232 12.06 -11.10 36.90
C SER A 232 11.38 -9.75 36.68
N GLY A 233 10.83 -9.48 35.49
CA GLY A 233 10.32 -8.17 35.11
C GLY A 233 11.41 -7.11 34.91
N ARG A 234 12.69 -7.52 34.88
CA ARG A 234 13.83 -6.61 34.74
C ARG A 234 14.00 -6.19 33.29
N VAL A 235 14.17 -4.89 33.05
CA VAL A 235 14.54 -4.35 31.73
C VAL A 235 15.94 -4.86 31.36
N LEU A 236 16.02 -5.56 30.23
CA LEU A 236 17.25 -6.07 29.65
C LEU A 236 17.88 -5.04 28.70
N GLU A 237 17.03 -4.38 27.90
CA GLU A 237 17.44 -3.40 26.90
C GLU A 237 16.36 -2.30 26.76
N HIS A 238 16.77 -1.07 26.54
CA HIS A 238 15.92 0.04 26.10
C HIS A 238 16.59 0.74 24.92
N ARG A 239 15.86 0.86 23.80
CA ARG A 239 16.30 1.52 22.58
C ARG A 239 15.36 2.68 22.24
N PRO A 240 15.79 3.95 22.38
CA PRO A 240 15.02 5.10 21.93
C PRO A 240 15.13 5.28 20.41
N PRO A 241 14.16 5.93 19.76
CA PRO A 241 14.27 6.33 18.35
C PRO A 241 15.28 7.49 18.19
N PRO A 242 15.80 7.74 16.97
CA PRO A 242 16.66 8.89 16.68
C PRO A 242 16.00 10.23 17.01
N GLU A 243 14.70 10.33 16.77
CA GLU A 243 13.88 11.48 17.10
C GLU A 243 12.50 11.00 17.59
N ARG A 244 12.11 11.42 18.80
CA ARG A 244 10.76 11.14 19.31
C ARG A 244 9.76 12.07 18.64
N ARG A 245 8.72 11.50 18.05
CA ARG A 245 7.57 12.18 17.45
C ARG A 245 6.29 11.60 18.02
N SER A 246 5.17 12.30 17.84
CA SER A 246 3.87 11.88 18.34
C SER A 246 2.80 12.09 17.29
N LEU A 247 1.78 11.23 17.28
CA LEU A 247 0.62 11.41 16.43
C LEU A 247 -0.58 11.85 17.28
N VAL A 248 -1.14 13.02 17.01
CA VAL A 248 -2.27 13.58 17.77
C VAL A 248 -3.45 13.90 16.87
N ALA A 249 -4.66 13.85 17.43
CA ALA A 249 -5.86 14.32 16.72
C ALA A 249 -5.84 15.86 16.68
N ALA A 250 -5.93 16.44 15.48
CA ALA A 250 -5.97 17.88 15.31
C ALA A 250 -7.24 18.48 15.96
N SER A 251 -7.08 19.60 16.66
CA SER A 251 -8.18 20.29 17.33
C SER A 251 -9.25 20.74 16.32
N GLY A 252 -10.48 20.25 16.49
CA GLY A 252 -11.60 20.59 15.61
C GLY A 252 -11.56 19.96 14.22
N SER A 253 -10.68 18.98 13.99
CA SER A 253 -10.52 18.29 12.71
C SER A 253 -10.52 16.75 12.86
N ALA A 254 -10.87 16.08 11.77
CA ALA A 254 -10.71 14.63 11.62
C ALA A 254 -9.25 14.23 11.30
N ALA A 255 -8.38 15.18 10.95
CA ALA A 255 -6.99 14.89 10.62
C ALA A 255 -6.17 14.45 11.85
N LEU A 256 -5.24 13.52 11.61
CA LEU A 256 -4.16 13.18 12.53
C LEU A 256 -2.90 13.93 12.10
N ILE A 257 -2.24 14.60 13.04
CA ILE A 257 -1.05 15.39 12.78
C ILE A 257 0.13 14.86 13.58
N GLU A 258 1.29 14.90 12.95
CA GLU A 258 2.56 14.63 13.62
C GLU A 258 3.00 15.88 14.39
N ALA A 259 3.35 15.69 15.66
CA ALA A 259 3.84 16.75 16.52
C ALA A 259 5.11 16.29 17.25
N ALA A 260 6.07 17.22 17.40
CA ALA A 260 7.18 17.00 18.30
C ALA A 260 6.65 16.92 19.75
N PRO A 261 7.10 15.95 20.55
CA PRO A 261 6.68 15.82 21.93
C PRO A 261 7.19 17.01 22.76
N GLU A 262 6.34 17.53 23.65
CA GLU A 262 6.69 18.62 24.57
C GLU A 262 7.89 18.28 25.47
N ASN A 263 8.11 16.98 25.75
CA ASN A 263 9.13 16.46 26.67
C ASN A 263 10.27 15.71 25.96
N GLY A 264 10.55 15.96 24.67
CA GLY A 264 11.28 15.09 23.73
C GLY A 264 12.62 14.41 24.11
N GLN A 265 13.15 14.65 25.30
CA GLN A 265 14.28 13.92 25.88
C GLN A 265 13.86 12.70 26.73
N GLU A 266 12.64 12.65 27.28
CA GLU A 266 12.21 11.58 28.19
C GLU A 266 11.45 10.45 27.48
N PRO A 267 11.66 9.18 27.88
CA PRO A 267 10.89 8.06 27.33
C PRO A 267 9.39 8.19 27.62
N PRO A 268 8.49 7.71 26.74
CA PRO A 268 7.05 7.82 26.92
C PRO A 268 6.50 6.99 28.09
N LEU A 269 7.28 6.08 28.67
CA LEU A 269 6.88 5.29 29.82
C LEU A 269 7.90 5.43 30.94
N ASP A 270 7.40 5.68 32.16
CA ASP A 270 8.20 5.48 33.36
C ASP A 270 8.24 3.99 33.78
N THR A 271 9.07 3.66 34.78
CA THR A 271 9.21 2.29 35.28
C THR A 271 7.89 1.70 35.81
N ARG A 272 7.03 2.52 36.42
CA ARG A 272 5.74 2.06 36.97
C ARG A 272 4.75 1.79 35.85
N GLU A 273 4.68 2.66 34.86
CA GLU A 273 3.81 2.52 33.69
C GLU A 273 4.22 1.33 32.83
N LEU A 274 5.51 1.14 32.59
CA LEU A 274 6.04 -0.05 31.92
C LEU A 274 5.62 -1.34 32.64
N ALA A 275 5.76 -1.38 33.97
CA ALA A 275 5.34 -2.54 34.78
C ALA A 275 3.81 -2.78 34.70
N ARG A 276 3.00 -1.72 34.67
CA ARG A 276 1.53 -1.82 34.50
C ARG A 276 1.15 -2.41 33.15
N VAL A 277 1.81 -1.98 32.08
CA VAL A 277 1.58 -2.48 30.72
C VAL A 277 1.95 -3.97 30.63
N LEU A 278 3.11 -4.35 31.15
CA LEU A 278 3.57 -5.74 31.17
C LEU A 278 2.63 -6.65 31.97
N GLU A 279 2.17 -6.19 33.14
CA GLU A 279 1.22 -6.95 33.96
C GLU A 279 -0.13 -7.12 33.24
N ALA A 280 -0.60 -6.08 32.52
CA ALA A 280 -1.80 -6.20 31.70
C ALA A 280 -1.62 -7.24 30.59
N ALA A 281 -0.48 -7.23 29.88
CA ALA A 281 -0.17 -8.22 28.85
C ALA A 281 -0.10 -9.65 29.41
N ARG A 282 0.50 -9.85 30.60
CA ARG A 282 0.57 -11.15 31.29
C ARG A 282 -0.80 -11.67 31.73
N ARG A 283 -1.65 -10.78 32.25
CA ARG A 283 -3.04 -11.11 32.60
C ARG A 283 -3.86 -11.49 31.38
N LEU A 284 -3.66 -10.81 30.24
CA LEU A 284 -4.30 -11.14 28.97
C LEU A 284 -3.78 -12.47 28.40
N GLU A 285 -2.48 -12.76 28.51
CA GLU A 285 -1.90 -14.07 28.18
C GLU A 285 -2.55 -15.20 28.97
N THR A 286 -2.74 -14.98 30.28
CA THR A 286 -3.46 -15.93 31.14
C THR A 286 -4.92 -16.08 30.71
N LEU A 287 -5.59 -14.95 30.43
CA LEU A 287 -7.00 -14.94 30.04
C LEU A 287 -7.24 -15.71 28.74
N PHE A 288 -6.36 -15.58 27.74
CA PHE A 288 -6.50 -16.19 26.43
C PHE A 288 -5.69 -17.49 26.25
N GLU A 289 -5.02 -17.96 27.31
CA GLU A 289 -4.22 -19.19 27.35
C GLU A 289 -3.20 -19.29 26.19
N SER A 290 -2.69 -18.14 25.76
CA SER A 290 -1.74 -18.02 24.65
C SER A 290 -1.03 -16.66 24.74
N PRO A 291 0.21 -16.55 24.24
CA PRO A 291 0.90 -15.26 24.23
C PRO A 291 0.14 -14.24 23.41
N GLN A 292 0.07 -13.01 23.91
CA GLN A 292 -0.69 -11.94 23.30
C GLN A 292 0.21 -10.81 22.79
N ASP A 293 -0.20 -10.26 21.66
CA ASP A 293 0.15 -8.94 21.15
C ASP A 293 -1.00 -8.00 21.53
N VAL A 294 -0.70 -7.01 22.38
CA VAL A 294 -1.67 -6.14 23.04
C VAL A 294 -1.45 -4.69 22.63
N GLU A 295 -2.46 -4.08 22.03
CA GLU A 295 -2.49 -2.65 21.78
C GLU A 295 -3.15 -1.92 22.96
N TRP A 296 -2.51 -0.86 23.44
CA TRP A 296 -2.93 -0.14 24.62
C TRP A 296 -2.69 1.37 24.51
N THR A 297 -3.37 2.12 25.36
CA THR A 297 -3.17 3.57 25.48
C THR A 297 -3.36 4.03 26.92
N ILE A 298 -2.65 5.08 27.31
CA ILE A 298 -2.71 5.71 28.64
C ILE A 298 -3.33 7.10 28.47
N ALA A 299 -4.47 7.31 29.11
CA ALA A 299 -5.14 8.61 29.20
C ALA A 299 -5.20 9.03 30.67
N GLY A 300 -4.42 10.06 31.03
CA GLY A 300 -4.15 10.37 32.44
C GLY A 300 -3.51 9.17 33.14
N ASP A 301 -4.10 8.71 34.25
CA ASP A 301 -3.62 7.52 34.96
C ASP A 301 -4.26 6.21 34.48
N CYS A 302 -5.17 6.24 33.50
CA CYS A 302 -5.95 5.08 33.07
C CYS A 302 -5.27 4.35 31.91
N LEU A 303 -4.96 3.05 32.11
CA LEU A 303 -4.48 2.16 31.05
C LEU A 303 -5.68 1.49 30.38
N VAL A 304 -5.94 1.83 29.13
CA VAL A 304 -7.04 1.27 28.32
C VAL A 304 -6.50 0.28 27.31
N ILE A 305 -7.12 -0.89 27.23
CA ILE A 305 -6.80 -1.91 26.22
C ILE A 305 -7.60 -1.64 24.95
N LEU A 306 -6.90 -1.49 23.83
CA LEU A 306 -7.47 -1.21 22.51
C LEU A 306 -7.74 -2.49 21.72
N GLN A 307 -6.84 -3.49 21.85
CA GLN A 307 -6.93 -4.78 21.18
C GLN A 307 -6.01 -5.82 21.87
N ALA A 308 -6.34 -7.11 21.77
CA ALA A 308 -5.41 -8.19 22.09
C ALA A 308 -5.58 -9.38 21.13
N ARG A 309 -4.49 -9.80 20.50
CA ARG A 309 -4.45 -10.88 19.50
C ARG A 309 -3.34 -11.89 19.83
N PRO A 310 -3.43 -13.15 19.38
CA PRO A 310 -2.41 -14.13 19.69
C PRO A 310 -1.13 -13.84 18.89
N VAL A 311 0.04 -14.03 19.51
CA VAL A 311 1.34 -14.00 18.81
C VAL A 311 1.46 -15.28 17.98
N THR A 312 1.39 -15.16 16.66
CA THR A 312 1.39 -16.29 15.70
C THR A 312 2.76 -16.56 15.08
N ALA A 313 3.77 -15.76 15.41
CA ALA A 313 5.14 -15.94 14.95
C ALA A 313 5.83 -17.10 15.69
N ALA A 314 5.47 -18.34 15.33
CA ALA A 314 6.26 -19.56 15.53
C ALA A 314 5.65 -20.76 14.78
N THR A 315 5.48 -20.66 13.47
CA THR A 315 5.49 -21.84 12.58
C THR A 315 6.35 -21.48 11.39
N HIS A 316 7.51 -22.13 11.32
CA HIS A 316 8.53 -22.13 10.28
C HIS A 316 8.13 -21.43 8.97
N ALA A 317 8.90 -20.42 8.57
CA ALA A 317 8.99 -20.02 7.17
C ALA A 317 9.54 -21.22 6.40
N GLU A 318 8.65 -22.00 5.78
CA GLU A 318 9.05 -22.96 4.77
C GLU A 318 9.52 -22.18 3.53
N ASP A 319 10.47 -22.78 2.81
CA ASP A 319 11.00 -22.25 1.55
C ASP A 319 9.83 -22.11 0.55
N GLY A 320 9.50 -20.87 0.15
CA GLY A 320 8.32 -20.54 -0.67
C GLY A 320 7.22 -19.71 0.01
N ASP A 321 7.40 -19.31 1.28
CA ASP A 321 6.46 -18.46 2.00
C ASP A 321 6.31 -17.04 1.38
N GLN A 322 5.20 -16.78 0.70
CA GLN A 322 4.89 -15.48 0.09
C GLN A 322 4.30 -14.45 1.07
N ARG A 323 4.09 -14.80 2.36
CA ARG A 323 3.53 -13.89 3.38
C ARG A 323 4.33 -12.60 3.58
N PRO A 324 5.68 -12.61 3.62
CA PRO A 324 6.47 -11.37 3.68
C PRO A 324 6.29 -10.47 2.45
N TRP A 325 6.08 -11.07 1.27
CA TRP A 325 5.77 -10.34 0.04
C TRP A 325 4.37 -9.71 0.10
N TYR A 326 3.34 -10.44 0.58
CA TYR A 326 2.01 -9.86 0.77
C TYR A 326 1.97 -8.70 1.78
N LEU A 327 2.82 -8.73 2.81
CA LEU A 327 2.98 -7.63 3.76
C LEU A 327 3.73 -6.43 3.15
N SER A 328 4.67 -6.67 2.24
CA SER A 328 5.33 -5.59 1.49
C SER A 328 4.40 -4.90 0.46
N LEU A 329 3.24 -5.50 0.16
CA LEU A 329 2.19 -4.88 -0.65
C LEU A 329 1.53 -3.64 -0.02
N HIS A 330 1.69 -3.44 1.30
CA HIS A 330 1.16 -2.28 2.00
C HIS A 330 2.29 -1.55 2.74
N ARG A 331 3.07 -0.78 1.99
CA ARG A 331 3.95 0.22 2.60
C ARG A 331 3.11 1.40 3.04
N SER A 332 3.36 1.90 4.25
CA SER A 332 2.74 3.15 4.71
C SER A 332 3.09 4.30 3.77
N PHE A 333 2.27 5.35 3.80
CA PHE A 333 2.51 6.53 2.97
C PHE A 333 3.94 7.07 3.15
N ASP A 334 4.40 7.17 4.39
CA ASP A 334 5.74 7.65 4.72
C ASP A 334 6.84 6.67 4.31
N SER A 335 6.60 5.36 4.43
CA SER A 335 7.51 4.32 3.92
C SER A 335 7.68 4.43 2.40
N LEU A 336 6.61 4.72 1.66
CA LEU A 336 6.69 4.96 0.22
C LEU A 336 7.41 6.27 -0.13
N LEU A 337 7.24 7.33 0.65
CA LEU A 337 7.99 8.58 0.46
C LEU A 337 9.49 8.39 0.73
N GLN A 338 9.85 7.63 1.75
CA GLN A 338 11.24 7.28 2.02
C GLN A 338 11.82 6.40 0.91
N LEU A 339 11.07 5.39 0.48
CA LEU A 339 11.47 4.51 -0.62
C LEU A 339 11.65 5.30 -1.92
N ARG A 340 10.74 6.22 -2.24
CA ARG A 340 10.87 7.13 -3.39
C ARG A 340 12.18 7.91 -3.33
N ARG A 341 12.51 8.51 -2.17
CA ARG A 341 13.76 9.26 -2.01
C ARG A 341 14.98 8.37 -2.25
N SER A 342 15.04 7.19 -1.64
CA SER A 342 16.16 6.27 -1.87
C SER A 342 16.25 5.84 -3.34
N VAL A 343 15.12 5.53 -3.99
CA VAL A 343 15.11 5.14 -5.41
C VAL A 343 15.54 6.29 -6.33
N GLU A 344 14.97 7.48 -6.18
CA GLU A 344 15.23 8.64 -7.05
C GLU A 344 16.61 9.27 -6.81
N GLU A 345 17.07 9.34 -5.56
CA GLU A 345 18.30 10.07 -5.19
C GLU A 345 19.53 9.17 -5.09
N GLU A 346 19.37 7.87 -4.79
CA GLU A 346 20.49 6.95 -4.57
C GLU A 346 20.54 5.83 -5.61
N ARG A 347 19.46 5.07 -5.78
CA ARG A 347 19.47 3.83 -6.59
C ARG A 347 19.57 4.12 -8.07
N LEU A 348 18.73 5.00 -8.62
CA LEU A 348 18.77 5.35 -10.04
C LEU A 348 20.13 5.93 -10.47
N PRO A 349 20.71 6.92 -9.76
CA PRO A 349 22.05 7.42 -10.09
C PRO A 349 23.14 6.36 -10.01
N ALA A 350 23.08 5.46 -9.01
CA ALA A 350 24.04 4.37 -8.86
C ALA A 350 23.92 3.34 -10.00
N LEU A 351 22.70 2.99 -10.39
CA LEU A 351 22.42 2.08 -11.52
C LEU A 351 22.97 2.66 -12.83
N ASP A 352 22.68 3.92 -13.12
CA ASP A 352 23.18 4.60 -14.32
C ASP A 352 24.71 4.79 -14.31
N ALA A 353 25.32 4.97 -13.14
CA ALA A 353 26.78 5.05 -13.00
C ALA A 353 27.44 3.70 -13.25
N GLU A 354 26.90 2.61 -12.69
CA GLU A 354 27.43 1.26 -12.88
C GLU A 354 27.25 0.78 -14.33
N ALA A 355 26.09 1.05 -14.95
CA ALA A 355 25.87 0.76 -16.36
C ALA A 355 26.89 1.48 -17.27
N ARG A 356 27.19 2.76 -17.01
CA ARG A 356 28.22 3.52 -17.74
C ARG A 356 29.62 2.98 -17.50
N ALA A 357 29.94 2.58 -16.28
CA ALA A 357 31.24 1.99 -15.94
C ALA A 357 31.47 0.69 -16.71
N LEU A 358 30.46 -0.19 -16.78
CA LEU A 358 30.51 -1.43 -17.57
C LEU A 358 30.61 -1.14 -19.08
N ALA A 359 29.83 -0.17 -19.59
CA ALA A 359 29.86 0.19 -21.01
C ALA A 359 31.21 0.77 -21.48
N GLY A 360 31.96 1.40 -20.57
CA GLY A 360 33.27 2.01 -20.84
C GLY A 360 34.44 1.03 -20.95
N VAL A 361 34.23 -0.26 -20.66
CA VAL A 361 35.28 -1.29 -20.77
C VAL A 361 35.44 -1.69 -22.24
N ALA A 362 36.67 -1.58 -22.77
CA ALA A 362 37.02 -2.01 -24.12
C ALA A 362 37.27 -3.54 -24.15
N LEU A 363 36.19 -4.31 -24.32
CA LEU A 363 36.21 -5.77 -24.27
C LEU A 363 37.20 -6.39 -25.27
N GLU A 364 37.39 -5.75 -26.41
CA GLU A 364 38.28 -6.21 -27.49
C GLU A 364 39.76 -6.16 -27.11
N SER A 365 40.09 -5.49 -26.00
CA SER A 365 41.47 -5.31 -25.52
C SER A 365 41.84 -6.25 -24.36
N LEU A 366 40.89 -7.04 -23.85
CA LEU A 366 41.08 -7.93 -22.70
C LEU A 366 41.63 -9.30 -23.15
N SER A 367 42.46 -9.92 -22.30
CA SER A 367 42.83 -11.33 -22.45
C SER A 367 41.67 -12.26 -22.05
N ASP A 368 41.72 -13.53 -22.44
CA ASP A 368 40.66 -14.51 -22.11
C ASP A 368 40.38 -14.62 -20.59
N VAL A 369 41.42 -14.47 -19.76
CA VAL A 369 41.27 -14.50 -18.28
C VAL A 369 40.59 -13.22 -17.79
N GLU A 370 41.03 -12.05 -18.26
CA GLU A 370 40.42 -10.77 -17.89
C GLU A 370 38.98 -10.65 -18.40
N LEU A 371 38.68 -11.26 -19.56
CA LEU A 371 37.33 -11.34 -20.09
C LEU A 371 36.43 -12.23 -19.21
N GLY A 372 36.96 -13.35 -18.72
CA GLY A 372 36.25 -14.20 -17.75
C GLY A 372 35.90 -13.44 -16.47
N ASP A 373 36.87 -12.73 -15.88
CA ASP A 373 36.65 -11.91 -14.68
C ASP A 373 35.63 -10.78 -14.92
N GLU A 374 35.65 -10.16 -16.10
CA GLU A 374 34.71 -9.10 -16.48
C GLU A 374 33.28 -9.64 -16.72
N ILE A 375 33.13 -10.85 -17.25
CA ILE A 375 31.83 -11.53 -17.36
C ILE A 375 31.25 -11.79 -15.97
N ASP A 376 32.02 -12.37 -15.05
CA ASP A 376 31.58 -12.66 -13.68
C ASP A 376 31.16 -11.37 -12.96
N ARG A 377 31.92 -10.28 -13.15
CA ARG A 377 31.58 -8.96 -12.62
C ARG A 377 30.24 -8.44 -13.16
N ARG A 378 29.99 -8.57 -14.46
CA ARG A 378 28.73 -8.13 -15.11
C ARG A 378 27.54 -8.93 -14.63
N VAL A 379 27.68 -10.26 -14.52
CA VAL A 379 26.63 -11.14 -13.99
C VAL A 379 26.31 -10.78 -12.54
N ALA A 380 27.32 -10.64 -11.68
CA ALA A 380 27.12 -10.27 -10.29
C ALA A 380 26.48 -8.88 -10.13
N ALA A 381 26.83 -7.92 -11.00
CA ALA A 381 26.16 -6.61 -11.02
C ALA A 381 24.68 -6.73 -11.41
N HIS A 382 24.38 -7.51 -12.45
CA HIS A 382 23.02 -7.74 -12.89
C HIS A 382 22.17 -8.41 -11.82
N GLU A 383 22.66 -9.48 -11.18
CA GLU A 383 21.93 -10.17 -10.10
C GLU A 383 21.63 -9.23 -8.92
N ARG A 384 22.62 -8.45 -8.46
CA ARG A 384 22.41 -7.44 -7.41
C ARG A 384 21.33 -6.42 -7.79
N TRP A 385 21.37 -5.91 -9.03
CA TRP A 385 20.40 -4.91 -9.48
C TRP A 385 19.01 -5.50 -9.70
N VAL A 386 18.91 -6.76 -10.10
CA VAL A 386 17.63 -7.49 -10.13
C VAL A 386 17.06 -7.61 -8.71
N ASP A 387 17.88 -7.95 -7.72
CA ASP A 387 17.43 -8.04 -6.33
C ASP A 387 16.95 -6.69 -5.77
N ILE A 388 17.69 -5.61 -6.04
CA ILE A 388 17.28 -4.24 -5.68
C ILE A 388 15.98 -3.85 -6.41
N TYR A 389 15.85 -4.22 -7.69
CA TYR A 389 14.65 -3.95 -8.47
C TYR A 389 13.41 -4.62 -7.84
N TRP A 390 13.50 -5.90 -7.48
CA TRP A 390 12.41 -6.62 -6.83
C TRP A 390 12.07 -6.09 -5.43
N SER A 391 13.08 -5.68 -4.66
CA SER A 391 12.90 -5.27 -3.26
C SER A 391 12.54 -3.79 -3.07
N GLU A 392 12.91 -2.92 -4.01
CA GLU A 392 12.76 -1.47 -3.89
C GLU A 392 11.92 -0.83 -5.01
N PHE A 393 12.14 -1.20 -6.28
CA PHE A 393 11.44 -0.56 -7.41
C PHE A 393 9.99 -1.06 -7.55
N ILE A 394 9.78 -2.38 -7.51
CA ILE A 394 8.42 -2.94 -7.61
C ILE A 394 7.52 -2.44 -6.47
N PRO A 395 7.96 -2.40 -5.19
CA PRO A 395 7.12 -1.87 -4.13
C PRO A 395 6.79 -0.38 -4.25
N LEU A 396 7.62 0.41 -4.93
CA LEU A 396 7.32 1.82 -5.18
C LEU A 396 6.09 1.99 -6.09
N ALA A 397 5.79 1.02 -6.97
CA ALA A 397 4.57 1.03 -7.78
C ALA A 397 3.28 0.99 -6.93
N HIS A 398 3.36 0.61 -5.65
CA HIS A 398 2.23 0.69 -4.72
C HIS A 398 1.74 2.12 -4.49
N GLY A 399 2.54 3.16 -4.77
CA GLY A 399 2.09 4.55 -4.72
C GLY A 399 0.90 4.83 -5.64
N ILE A 400 0.88 4.22 -6.84
CA ILE A 400 -0.25 4.30 -7.80
C ILE A 400 -1.51 3.70 -7.17
N ARG A 401 -1.35 2.54 -6.52
CA ARG A 401 -2.45 1.76 -5.95
C ARG A 401 -3.06 2.46 -4.75
N MET A 402 -2.20 2.98 -3.86
CA MET A 402 -2.62 3.77 -2.70
C MET A 402 -3.39 5.02 -3.14
N PHE A 403 -2.88 5.76 -4.13
CA PHE A 403 -3.61 6.90 -4.67
C PHE A 403 -4.93 6.50 -5.33
N GLY A 404 -4.96 5.41 -6.12
CA GLY A 404 -6.18 4.89 -6.72
C GLY A 404 -7.26 4.58 -5.68
N GLN A 405 -6.90 3.96 -4.55
CA GLN A 405 -7.83 3.72 -3.44
C GLN A 405 -8.34 5.02 -2.83
N VAL A 406 -7.46 5.95 -2.45
CA VAL A 406 -7.85 7.25 -1.85
C VAL A 406 -8.72 8.06 -2.81
N TYR A 407 -8.38 8.09 -4.09
CA TYR A 407 -9.18 8.74 -5.12
C TYR A 407 -10.58 8.14 -5.20
N ASN A 408 -10.70 6.80 -5.21
CA ASN A 408 -12.00 6.13 -5.25
C ASN A 408 -12.84 6.37 -3.99
N ASP A 409 -12.21 6.44 -2.82
CA ASP A 409 -12.86 6.69 -1.54
C ASP A 409 -13.45 8.12 -1.46
N VAL A 410 -12.70 9.09 -1.99
CA VAL A 410 -13.04 10.52 -1.97
C VAL A 410 -13.98 10.90 -3.12
N VAL A 411 -13.64 10.52 -4.35
CA VAL A 411 -14.34 10.96 -5.57
C VAL A 411 -15.53 10.07 -5.91
N ARG A 412 -15.43 8.77 -5.58
CA ARG A 412 -16.43 7.74 -5.92
C ARG A 412 -16.81 7.74 -7.40
N PRO A 413 -15.82 7.66 -8.31
CA PRO A 413 -16.06 7.77 -9.74
C PRO A 413 -16.92 6.59 -10.23
N ALA A 414 -17.59 6.77 -11.37
CA ALA A 414 -18.29 5.68 -12.04
C ALA A 414 -17.29 4.63 -12.56
N ASP A 415 -16.22 5.11 -13.20
CA ASP A 415 -15.06 4.32 -13.58
C ASP A 415 -13.99 4.37 -12.49
N PRO A 416 -13.69 3.24 -11.81
CA PRO A 416 -12.67 3.21 -10.77
C PRO A 416 -11.26 3.51 -11.26
N TYR A 417 -10.99 3.47 -12.57
CA TYR A 417 -9.68 3.78 -13.16
C TYR A 417 -9.53 5.24 -13.61
N GLN A 418 -10.54 6.09 -13.41
CA GLN A 418 -10.47 7.52 -13.76
C GLN A 418 -9.24 8.22 -13.16
N PHE A 419 -8.75 7.75 -12.01
CA PHE A 419 -7.57 8.32 -11.37
C PHE A 419 -6.29 8.23 -12.24
N MET A 420 -6.21 7.26 -13.15
CA MET A 420 -5.08 7.10 -14.06
C MET A 420 -4.88 8.33 -14.95
N ASP A 421 -5.95 9.03 -15.30
CA ASP A 421 -5.90 10.28 -16.08
C ASP A 421 -5.18 11.41 -15.32
N LEU A 422 -5.07 11.32 -13.98
CA LEU A 422 -4.28 12.26 -13.17
C LEU A 422 -2.79 11.92 -13.10
N LEU A 423 -2.43 10.67 -13.43
CA LEU A 423 -1.07 10.14 -13.33
C LEU A 423 -0.32 10.21 -14.65
N VAL A 424 -1.02 10.03 -15.77
CA VAL A 424 -0.43 10.13 -17.11
C VAL A 424 0.05 11.56 -17.32
N ASP A 425 1.36 11.72 -17.47
CA ASP A 425 1.98 12.97 -17.87
C ASP A 425 2.52 12.88 -19.30
N SER A 426 2.58 14.02 -20.00
CA SER A 426 3.24 14.11 -21.31
C SER A 426 4.76 13.90 -21.23
N GLY A 427 5.34 13.86 -20.03
CA GLY A 427 6.78 13.75 -19.79
C GLY A 427 7.37 12.33 -19.72
N LEU A 428 6.56 11.26 -19.73
CA LEU A 428 7.03 9.86 -19.66
C LEU A 428 8.04 9.55 -20.77
N LEU A 429 9.12 8.81 -20.48
CA LEU A 429 10.15 8.53 -21.49
C LEU A 429 9.57 7.68 -22.63
N SER A 430 8.68 6.72 -22.34
CA SER A 430 8.04 5.92 -23.39
C SER A 430 7.15 6.75 -24.31
N VAL A 431 6.40 7.71 -23.75
CA VAL A 431 5.52 8.61 -24.50
C VAL A 431 6.36 9.56 -25.34
N ARG A 432 7.40 10.16 -24.76
CA ARG A 432 8.34 11.03 -25.47
C ARG A 432 9.06 10.29 -26.59
N ARG A 433 9.55 9.07 -26.33
CA ARG A 433 10.16 8.18 -27.32
C ARG A 433 9.20 7.91 -28.46
N ASN A 434 7.96 7.49 -28.16
CA ASN A 434 6.95 7.19 -29.17
C ASN A 434 6.57 8.44 -29.99
N GLN A 435 6.46 9.61 -29.35
CA GLN A 435 6.23 10.89 -30.02
C GLN A 435 7.40 11.27 -30.95
N ARG A 436 8.66 11.08 -30.51
CA ARG A 436 9.83 11.32 -31.36
C ARG A 436 9.91 10.34 -32.53
N LEU A 437 9.63 9.05 -32.31
CA LEU A 437 9.51 8.06 -33.39
C LEU A 437 8.43 8.45 -34.39
N GLU A 438 7.26 8.89 -33.92
CA GLU A 438 6.16 9.32 -34.76
C GLU A 438 6.50 10.61 -35.53
N THR A 439 7.25 11.52 -34.91
CA THR A 439 7.73 12.76 -35.56
C THR A 439 8.68 12.43 -36.70
N LEU A 440 9.66 11.54 -36.48
CA LEU A 440 10.56 11.03 -37.51
C LEU A 440 9.79 10.31 -38.63
N ALA A 441 8.83 9.45 -38.28
CA ALA A 441 7.98 8.75 -39.26
C ALA A 441 7.08 9.72 -40.05
N ALA A 442 6.56 10.78 -39.42
CA ALA A 442 5.75 11.80 -40.08
C ALA A 442 6.54 12.59 -41.13
N ARG A 443 7.82 12.86 -40.88
CA ARG A 443 8.72 13.45 -41.90
C ARG A 443 8.89 12.51 -43.09
N LEU A 444 9.13 11.22 -42.86
CA LEU A 444 9.21 10.23 -43.94
C LEU A 444 7.89 10.09 -44.73
N ARG A 445 6.73 10.29 -44.09
CA ARG A 445 5.42 10.30 -44.78
C ARG A 445 5.20 11.52 -45.64
N SER A 446 5.61 12.69 -45.16
CA SER A 446 5.41 13.96 -45.85
C SER A 446 6.44 14.22 -46.95
N GLU A 447 7.60 13.56 -46.89
CA GLU A 447 8.73 13.74 -47.81
C GLU A 447 9.12 12.44 -48.53
N PRO A 448 8.51 12.12 -49.70
CA PRO A 448 8.78 10.86 -50.42
C PRO A 448 10.23 10.68 -50.88
N GLY A 449 10.93 11.79 -51.17
CA GLY A 449 12.34 11.78 -51.55
C GLY A 449 13.27 11.36 -50.40
N LEU A 450 12.97 11.82 -49.17
CA LEU A 450 13.68 11.40 -47.96
C LEU A 450 13.44 9.92 -47.69
N ALA A 451 12.19 9.45 -47.79
CA ALA A 451 11.88 8.02 -47.64
C ALA A 451 12.59 7.13 -48.68
N ALA A 452 12.73 7.60 -49.92
CA ALA A 452 13.48 6.88 -50.96
C ALA A 452 14.99 6.84 -50.65
N ALA A 453 15.58 7.94 -50.17
CA ALA A 453 16.97 7.99 -49.75
C ALA A 453 17.26 7.08 -48.55
N VAL A 454 16.34 7.00 -47.58
CA VAL A 454 16.42 6.05 -46.46
C VAL A 454 16.42 4.61 -46.94
N ARG A 455 15.54 4.24 -47.88
CA ARG A 455 15.52 2.88 -48.47
C ARG A 455 16.80 2.54 -49.24
N ALA A 456 17.42 3.52 -49.88
CA ALA A 456 18.65 3.35 -50.64
C ALA A 456 19.93 3.38 -49.78
N GLY A 457 19.81 3.62 -48.47
CA GLY A 457 20.96 3.71 -47.56
C GLY A 457 21.74 5.04 -47.63
N GLY A 458 21.20 6.07 -48.29
CA GLY A 458 21.86 7.35 -48.55
C GLY A 458 21.40 8.51 -47.65
N VAL A 459 20.95 8.24 -46.42
CA VAL A 459 20.33 9.24 -45.52
C VAL A 459 21.24 10.44 -45.23
N GLU A 460 22.54 10.20 -45.04
CA GLU A 460 23.50 11.21 -44.60
C GLU A 460 23.75 12.31 -45.64
N ALA A 461 23.59 11.96 -46.92
CA ALA A 461 23.74 12.89 -48.04
C ALA A 461 22.42 13.56 -48.44
N ALA A 462 21.28 13.05 -47.97
CA ALA A 462 19.96 13.47 -48.40
C ALA A 462 19.32 14.52 -47.47
N ASP A 463 19.50 14.40 -46.15
CA ASP A 463 18.99 15.38 -45.18
C ASP A 463 19.81 15.38 -43.87
N HIS A 464 20.57 16.45 -43.66
CA HIS A 464 21.37 16.65 -42.45
C HIS A 464 20.52 16.89 -41.19
N GLY A 465 19.35 17.52 -41.32
CA GLY A 465 18.42 17.76 -40.22
C GLY A 465 17.77 16.48 -39.70
N PHE A 466 17.29 15.62 -40.61
CA PHE A 466 16.79 14.29 -40.25
C PHE A 466 17.87 13.41 -39.64
N THR A 467 19.11 13.48 -40.18
CA THR A 467 20.25 12.75 -39.62
C THR A 467 20.59 13.20 -38.20
N ALA A 468 20.55 14.51 -37.92
CA ALA A 468 20.77 15.06 -36.59
C ALA A 468 19.65 14.67 -35.60
N GLU A 469 18.39 14.72 -36.04
CA GLU A 469 17.24 14.28 -35.22
C GLU A 469 17.31 12.78 -34.90
N LEU A 470 17.72 11.96 -35.86
CA LEU A 470 17.94 10.52 -35.69
C LEU A 470 19.09 10.24 -34.72
N GLN A 471 20.20 10.97 -34.83
CA GLN A 471 21.32 10.84 -33.90
C GLN A 471 20.91 11.27 -32.49
N ALA A 472 20.21 12.40 -32.35
CA ALA A 472 19.69 12.85 -31.06
C ALA A 472 18.65 11.88 -30.46
N PHE A 473 17.97 11.08 -31.27
CA PHE A 473 17.13 9.98 -30.78
C PHE A 473 17.97 8.80 -30.30
N LEU A 474 19.03 8.42 -31.02
CA LEU A 474 19.94 7.35 -30.63
C LEU A 474 20.77 7.70 -29.40
N ASP A 475 21.17 8.97 -29.24
CA ASP A 475 21.89 9.43 -28.06
C ASP A 475 21.00 9.40 -26.81
N GLU A 476 19.69 9.65 -26.97
CA GLU A 476 18.72 9.64 -25.87
C GLU A 476 18.18 8.22 -25.59
N PHE A 477 17.93 7.39 -26.61
CA PHE A 477 17.21 6.10 -26.50
C PHE A 477 17.95 4.87 -27.06
N GLY A 478 19.12 5.02 -27.67
CA GLY A 478 19.80 3.97 -28.45
C GLY A 478 20.42 2.84 -27.64
N THR A 479 20.75 3.08 -26.37
CA THR A 479 21.29 2.08 -25.43
C THR A 479 20.23 1.30 -24.67
N MET A 480 18.95 1.64 -24.85
CA MET A 480 17.84 1.01 -24.13
C MET A 480 17.55 -0.38 -24.72
N ALA A 481 17.83 -1.44 -23.97
CA ALA A 481 17.46 -2.81 -24.37
C ALA A 481 15.95 -3.06 -24.18
N PHE A 482 15.39 -3.87 -25.07
CA PHE A 482 14.02 -4.38 -24.98
C PHE A 482 14.07 -5.90 -25.09
N GLY A 483 13.99 -6.60 -23.95
CA GLY A 483 14.19 -8.06 -23.89
C GLY A 483 15.59 -8.49 -24.37
N ASP A 484 15.71 -9.69 -24.94
CA ASP A 484 16.98 -10.29 -25.41
C ASP A 484 17.64 -9.56 -26.62
N ALA A 485 17.07 -8.43 -27.08
CA ALA A 485 17.59 -7.70 -28.23
C ALA A 485 17.76 -6.20 -27.95
N GLN A 486 18.96 -5.69 -28.25
CA GLN A 486 19.22 -4.25 -28.37
C GLN A 486 18.49 -3.70 -29.60
N CYS A 487 17.20 -3.39 -29.46
CA CYS A 487 16.32 -3.03 -30.58
C CYS A 487 16.81 -1.81 -31.40
N PHE A 488 17.50 -0.86 -30.77
CA PHE A 488 17.93 0.40 -31.39
C PHE A 488 19.45 0.55 -31.58
N ALA A 489 20.27 -0.37 -31.06
CA ALA A 489 21.72 -0.26 -31.15
C ALA A 489 22.25 -0.28 -32.59
N GLU A 490 21.53 -0.93 -33.51
CA GLU A 490 21.80 -0.87 -34.94
C GLU A 490 20.95 0.19 -35.64
N ARG A 491 21.58 1.29 -36.08
CA ARG A 491 20.96 2.37 -36.87
C ARG A 491 20.09 1.86 -38.03
N GLY A 492 20.49 0.77 -38.68
CA GLY A 492 19.73 0.14 -39.77
C GLY A 492 18.42 -0.53 -39.36
N ARG A 493 18.26 -0.98 -38.10
CA ARG A 493 16.98 -1.51 -37.59
C ARG A 493 16.00 -0.38 -37.31
N LEU A 494 16.46 0.71 -36.69
CA LEU A 494 15.64 1.89 -36.44
C LEU A 494 15.11 2.51 -37.74
N LEU A 495 15.95 2.64 -38.77
CA LEU A 495 15.51 3.16 -40.08
C LEU A 495 14.43 2.27 -40.74
N ARG A 496 14.53 0.94 -40.61
CA ARG A 496 13.49 0.01 -41.09
C ARG A 496 12.17 0.18 -40.33
N LEU A 497 12.23 0.31 -39.00
CA LEU A 497 11.07 0.58 -38.17
C LEU A 497 10.38 1.90 -38.55
N LEU A 498 11.16 2.98 -38.76
CA LEU A 498 10.63 4.28 -39.16
C LEU A 498 9.95 4.23 -40.53
N LEU A 499 10.52 3.48 -41.49
CA LEU A 499 9.87 3.25 -42.80
C LEU A 499 8.56 2.48 -42.68
N GLU A 500 8.49 1.51 -41.77
CA GLU A 500 7.26 0.76 -41.51
C GLU A 500 6.19 1.64 -40.85
N LEU A 501 6.55 2.43 -39.83
CA LEU A 501 5.65 3.41 -39.20
C LEU A 501 5.16 4.45 -40.21
N ALA A 502 6.02 4.89 -41.12
CA ALA A 502 5.67 5.81 -42.18
C ALA A 502 4.71 5.19 -43.23
N SER A 503 4.72 3.86 -43.39
CA SER A 503 3.76 3.20 -44.31
C SER A 503 2.32 3.15 -43.77
N ARG A 504 2.13 3.42 -42.47
CA ARG A 504 0.83 3.42 -41.79
C ARG A 504 0.25 4.85 -41.73
N PRO A 505 -1.08 5.02 -41.78
CA PRO A 505 -1.70 6.31 -41.55
C PRO A 505 -1.33 6.83 -40.16
N ALA A 506 -1.20 8.15 -40.02
CA ALA A 506 -0.89 8.77 -38.73
C ALA A 506 -1.89 8.26 -37.67
N PRO A 507 -1.41 7.85 -36.49
CA PRO A 507 -2.30 7.38 -35.44
C PRO A 507 -3.33 8.48 -35.15
N ALA A 508 -4.61 8.09 -35.07
CA ALA A 508 -5.65 8.99 -34.59
C ALA A 508 -5.18 9.47 -33.22
N GLY A 509 -4.83 10.76 -33.12
CA GLY A 509 -4.27 11.30 -31.90
C GLY A 509 -5.19 10.93 -30.74
N ARG A 510 -4.68 10.16 -29.77
CA ARG A 510 -5.38 10.08 -28.49
C ARG A 510 -5.56 11.53 -28.04
N PRO A 511 -6.79 11.98 -27.71
CA PRO A 511 -6.96 13.30 -27.16
C PRO A 511 -5.96 13.43 -26.02
N ALA A 512 -5.15 14.50 -26.05
CA ALA A 512 -4.29 14.86 -24.94
C ALA A 512 -5.15 14.76 -23.66
N GLY A 513 -4.62 14.05 -22.66
CA GLY A 513 -5.35 13.46 -21.53
C GLY A 513 -6.60 14.22 -21.10
N GLY A 514 -7.68 13.48 -20.81
CA GLY A 514 -8.93 14.03 -20.30
C GLY A 514 -8.68 15.07 -19.21
N ASP A 515 -9.57 16.07 -19.08
CA ASP A 515 -9.42 17.30 -18.27
C ASP A 515 -8.66 17.12 -16.93
N ARG A 516 -7.32 17.05 -17.00
CA ARG A 516 -6.49 16.68 -15.86
C ARG A 516 -6.57 17.74 -14.79
N THR A 517 -6.63 19.00 -15.23
CA THR A 517 -6.79 20.17 -14.36
C THR A 517 -8.12 20.12 -13.64
N GLY A 518 -9.24 19.86 -14.35
CA GLY A 518 -10.56 19.72 -13.75
C GLY A 518 -10.67 18.51 -12.83
N LEU A 519 -10.12 17.35 -13.21
CA LEU A 519 -10.10 16.15 -12.36
C LEU A 519 -9.26 16.37 -11.09
N THR A 520 -8.13 17.07 -11.20
CA THR A 520 -7.28 17.42 -10.06
C THR A 520 -8.02 18.38 -9.11
N ALA A 521 -8.69 19.40 -9.65
CA ALA A 521 -9.51 20.31 -8.85
C ALA A 521 -10.67 19.55 -8.16
N ALA A 522 -11.40 18.73 -8.90
CA ALA A 522 -12.53 17.94 -8.39
C ALA A 522 -12.12 16.90 -7.33
N PHE A 523 -10.87 16.43 -7.35
CA PHE A 523 -10.29 15.63 -6.28
C PHE A 523 -10.06 16.49 -5.03
N PHE A 524 -9.29 17.58 -5.12
CA PHE A 524 -8.97 18.43 -3.97
C PHE A 524 -10.18 19.15 -3.35
N ASP A 525 -11.23 19.40 -4.14
CA ASP A 525 -12.49 19.96 -3.66
C ASP A 525 -13.25 19.00 -2.74
N ARG A 526 -13.06 17.69 -2.93
CA ARG A 526 -13.69 16.64 -2.12
C ARG A 526 -12.81 16.14 -0.97
N VAL A 527 -11.51 16.38 -1.02
CA VAL A 527 -10.59 16.08 0.10
C VAL A 527 -10.83 17.06 1.24
N ASN A 528 -10.82 16.54 2.47
CA ASN A 528 -10.87 17.36 3.68
C ASN A 528 -9.77 18.45 3.62
N PRO A 529 -10.09 19.75 3.84
CA PRO A 529 -9.12 20.83 3.81
C PRO A 529 -7.81 20.55 4.56
N ASP A 530 -7.89 19.88 5.71
CA ASP A 530 -6.73 19.59 6.56
C ASP A 530 -5.83 18.47 6.00
N GLU A 531 -6.38 17.61 5.14
CA GLU A 531 -5.65 16.51 4.49
C GLU A 531 -5.13 16.87 3.10
N ARG A 532 -5.44 18.08 2.59
CA ARG A 532 -5.07 18.49 1.22
C ARG A 532 -3.57 18.51 0.97
N ALA A 533 -2.76 18.83 1.98
CA ALA A 533 -1.31 18.80 1.86
C ALA A 533 -0.82 17.36 1.60
N ARG A 534 -1.24 16.42 2.46
CA ARG A 534 -0.96 14.99 2.33
C ARG A 534 -1.49 14.41 1.01
N ALA A 535 -2.71 14.79 0.61
CA ALA A 535 -3.29 14.34 -0.65
C ALA A 535 -2.51 14.85 -1.88
N ARG A 536 -1.87 16.01 -1.79
CA ARG A 536 -1.01 16.55 -2.85
C ARG A 536 0.28 15.76 -2.97
N GLU A 537 0.92 15.45 -1.85
CA GLU A 537 2.10 14.59 -1.82
C GLU A 537 1.79 13.17 -2.30
N LEU A 538 0.62 12.62 -1.94
CA LEU A 538 0.18 11.32 -2.45
C LEU A 538 -0.02 11.30 -3.96
N LEU A 539 -0.63 12.35 -4.53
CA LEU A 539 -0.75 12.48 -5.98
C LEU A 539 0.64 12.60 -6.65
N ASP A 540 1.57 13.34 -6.04
CA ASP A 540 2.93 13.48 -6.56
C ASP A 540 3.71 12.15 -6.49
N LEU A 541 3.62 11.44 -5.36
CA LEU A 541 4.15 10.10 -5.18
C LEU A 541 3.60 9.16 -6.25
N ALA A 542 2.28 9.14 -6.46
CA ALA A 542 1.65 8.28 -7.46
C ALA A 542 2.11 8.60 -8.89
N ARG A 543 2.34 9.88 -9.22
CA ARG A 543 2.92 10.29 -10.51
C ARG A 543 4.35 9.81 -10.66
N SER A 544 5.19 9.96 -9.62
CA SER A 544 6.55 9.43 -9.61
C SER A 544 6.55 7.90 -9.76
N SER A 545 5.75 7.18 -8.97
CA SER A 545 5.57 5.73 -9.07
C SER A 545 5.11 5.28 -10.47
N TYR A 546 4.18 6.02 -11.10
CA TYR A 546 3.70 5.72 -12.45
C TYR A 546 4.79 5.93 -13.50
N ARG A 547 5.53 7.04 -13.41
CA ARG A 547 6.67 7.33 -14.29
C ARG A 547 7.76 6.27 -14.15
N LEU A 548 8.14 5.95 -12.93
CA LEU A 548 9.18 4.96 -12.66
C LEU A 548 8.79 3.58 -13.17
N ARG A 549 7.54 3.16 -13.01
CA ARG A 549 7.06 1.89 -13.59
C ARG A 549 7.11 1.85 -15.12
N ASP A 550 7.01 3.00 -15.77
CA ASP A 550 7.10 3.09 -17.23
C ASP A 550 8.56 3.13 -17.71
N ASP A 551 9.43 3.78 -16.92
CA ASP A 551 10.83 4.03 -17.23
C ASP A 551 11.78 2.93 -16.71
N ASP A 552 11.40 2.15 -15.70
CA ASP A 552 12.27 1.22 -14.97
C ASP A 552 12.84 0.07 -15.82
N ASN A 553 12.03 -0.47 -16.72
CA ASN A 553 12.46 -1.46 -17.71
C ASN A 553 13.59 -0.92 -18.59
N LEU A 554 13.68 0.40 -18.78
CA LEU A 554 14.76 1.04 -19.54
C LEU A 554 16.06 1.04 -18.73
N HIS A 555 15.99 1.31 -17.42
CA HIS A 555 17.17 1.39 -16.56
C HIS A 555 17.76 0.02 -16.25
N LEU A 556 16.94 -0.99 -15.89
CA LEU A 556 17.44 -2.35 -15.71
C LEU A 556 17.97 -2.94 -17.03
N GLY A 557 17.28 -2.63 -18.13
CA GLY A 557 17.70 -3.02 -19.48
C GLY A 557 19.10 -2.50 -19.86
N ALA A 558 19.55 -1.37 -19.32
CA ALA A 558 20.88 -0.85 -19.57
C ALA A 558 22.00 -1.76 -19.02
N ILE A 559 21.80 -2.36 -17.83
CA ILE A 559 22.74 -3.34 -17.26
C ILE A 559 22.61 -4.70 -17.95
N THR A 560 21.38 -5.17 -18.20
CA THR A 560 21.16 -6.42 -18.95
C THR A 560 21.86 -6.37 -20.32
N ALA A 561 21.82 -5.22 -21.00
CA ALA A 561 22.54 -5.01 -22.25
C ALA A 561 24.06 -5.17 -22.13
N GLN A 562 24.64 -4.83 -20.98
CA GLN A 562 26.08 -5.02 -20.74
C GLN A 562 26.44 -6.47 -20.46
N VAL A 563 25.55 -7.26 -19.85
CA VAL A 563 25.78 -8.71 -19.66
C VAL A 563 25.76 -9.46 -20.99
N LEU A 564 24.88 -9.05 -21.90
CA LEU A 564 24.71 -9.69 -23.21
C LEU A 564 25.77 -9.30 -24.25
N ARG A 565 26.51 -8.21 -24.00
CA ARG A 565 27.58 -7.68 -24.86
C ARG A 565 28.90 -8.32 -24.50
#